data_AF-A0A952YNL0-F1
#
_entry.id   AF-A0A952YNL0-F1
#
_cell.length_a   1.000
_cell.length_b   1.000
_cell.length_c   1.000
_cell.angle_alpha   90.00
_cell.angle_beta   90.00
_cell.angle_gamma   90.00
#
_symmetry.space_group_name_H-M   'P 1'
#
loop_
_entity.id
_entity.type
_entity.pdbx_description
1 polymer ?
#
loop_
_entity_poly.entity_id
_entity_poly.type
_entity_poly.pdbx_seq_one_letter_code
_entity_poly.pdbx_strand_id
1 'polypeptide(L)'
;MTAKETLLIGSAAGFSGDRADAAGPVVDALVRAGGPACLMFETLAERTLALAQLARRDDPSRGYEPLLDDMLRPVLGRCLDHGVRIVGNFGAANPRGAARHIHRICRELGLRQARVAVIEGDDLSDVAHRGLLREALGGALDGLQLVSANAYIGAEAIAQALRDGADVVVAGRVADPSLALGPALHHFGWAMDDWDRLAGATMAGHLLECGAQVTGGYYADPGIKDVPDLAHVGYPIAELHAGGSCVVS
;
A
#
# COMPACT_ATOMS: atom_id res chain seq x y z
N MET A 1 -4.94 23.17 19.53
CA MET A 1 -4.82 21.84 18.93
C MET A 1 -3.39 21.41 19.15
N THR A 2 -3.15 20.41 20.00
CA THR A 2 -1.82 19.82 20.15
C THR A 2 -1.42 19.26 18.78
N ALA A 3 -0.26 19.68 18.26
CA ALA A 3 0.27 19.11 17.03
C ALA A 3 0.36 17.59 17.23
N LYS A 4 -0.10 16.80 16.26
CA LYS A 4 0.13 15.36 16.32
C LYS A 4 1.63 15.17 16.14
N GLU A 5 2.32 14.72 17.18
CA GLU A 5 3.78 14.73 17.20
C GLU A 5 4.38 13.61 16.34
N THR A 6 3.69 12.45 16.28
CA THR A 6 4.22 11.23 15.68
C THR A 6 3.13 10.39 14.99
N LEU A 7 3.50 9.79 13.86
CA LEU A 7 2.74 8.77 13.13
C LEU A 7 3.60 7.51 12.94
N LEU A 8 3.06 6.34 13.27
CA LEU A 8 3.69 5.06 12.97
C LEU A 8 3.15 4.49 11.65
N ILE A 9 4.03 4.03 10.76
CA ILE A 9 3.65 3.32 9.54
C ILE A 9 4.41 2.00 9.46
N GLY A 10 3.69 0.88 9.51
CA GLY A 10 4.26 -0.45 9.41
C GLY A 10 4.13 -1.05 8.02
N SER A 11 5.19 -1.69 7.52
CA SER A 11 5.17 -2.46 6.28
C SER A 11 4.60 -3.86 6.54
N ALA A 12 3.64 -4.31 5.72
CA ALA A 12 2.98 -5.61 5.88
C ALA A 12 3.11 -6.53 4.66
N ALA A 13 3.64 -6.01 3.55
CA ALA A 13 4.04 -6.74 2.36
C ALA A 13 4.94 -5.83 1.50
N GLY A 14 5.89 -6.43 0.78
CA GLY A 14 6.71 -5.74 -0.22
C GLY A 14 6.35 -6.07 -1.66
N PHE A 15 5.60 -7.15 -1.91
CA PHE A 15 5.15 -7.58 -3.24
C PHE A 15 3.99 -8.59 -3.14
N SER A 16 3.30 -8.84 -4.25
CA SER A 16 2.30 -9.92 -4.34
C SER A 16 2.97 -11.29 -4.25
N GLY A 17 2.49 -12.15 -3.36
CA GLY A 17 3.12 -13.45 -3.07
C GLY A 17 4.21 -13.39 -2.00
N ASP A 18 4.34 -12.26 -1.31
CA ASP A 18 5.20 -12.14 -0.12
C ASP A 18 4.63 -12.93 1.07
N ARG A 19 5.37 -12.93 2.17
CA ARG A 19 5.01 -13.58 3.43
C ARG A 19 3.70 -13.08 4.01
N ALA A 20 2.68 -13.93 4.02
CA ALA A 20 1.37 -13.61 4.60
C ALA A 20 1.38 -13.43 6.13
N ASP A 21 2.40 -13.95 6.83
CA ASP A 21 2.53 -13.86 8.28
C ASP A 21 3.18 -12.55 8.76
N ALA A 22 3.68 -11.70 7.85
CA ALA A 22 4.37 -10.46 8.17
C ALA A 22 3.48 -9.43 8.90
N ALA A 23 2.21 -9.32 8.50
CA ALA A 23 1.30 -8.29 9.01
C ALA A 23 1.00 -8.43 10.51
N GLY A 24 0.94 -9.66 11.02
CA GLY A 24 0.53 -9.94 12.41
C GLY A 24 1.43 -9.27 13.46
N PRO A 25 2.75 -9.58 13.48
CA PRO A 25 3.69 -8.95 14.41
C PRO A 25 3.78 -7.43 14.29
N VAL A 26 3.66 -6.89 13.08
CA VAL A 26 3.67 -5.44 12.82
C VAL A 26 2.46 -4.78 13.46
N VAL A 27 1.26 -5.33 13.28
CA VAL A 27 0.04 -4.83 13.93
C VAL A 27 0.15 -4.91 15.45
N ASP A 28 0.71 -6.00 15.99
CA ASP A 28 0.93 -6.11 17.43
C ASP A 28 1.87 -5.02 17.97
N ALA A 29 2.91 -4.66 17.22
CA ALA A 29 3.80 -3.56 17.59
C ALA A 29 3.10 -2.20 17.52
N LEU A 30 2.34 -1.93 16.45
CA LEU A 30 1.57 -0.69 16.29
C LEU A 30 0.52 -0.52 17.40
N VAL A 31 -0.20 -1.59 17.75
CA VAL A 31 -1.21 -1.58 18.82
C VAL A 31 -0.55 -1.35 20.19
N ARG A 32 0.58 -2.02 20.47
CA ARG A 32 1.31 -1.81 21.74
C ARG A 32 1.83 -0.39 21.91
N ALA A 33 2.22 0.28 20.82
CA ALA A 33 2.67 1.66 20.87
C ALA A 33 1.54 2.65 21.24
N GLY A 34 0.26 2.30 20.96
CA GLY A 34 -0.91 3.05 21.43
C GLY A 34 -1.11 4.43 20.79
N GLY A 35 -0.35 4.74 19.74
CA GLY A 35 -0.40 6.01 19.02
C GLY A 35 -1.09 5.93 17.66
N PRO A 36 -1.18 7.05 16.93
CA PRO A 36 -1.68 7.07 15.56
C PRO A 36 -0.82 6.16 14.66
N ALA A 37 -1.47 5.22 13.99
CA ALA A 37 -0.78 4.20 13.21
C ALA A 37 -1.48 3.92 11.87
N CYS A 38 -0.67 3.48 10.90
CA CYS A 38 -1.10 2.97 9.61
C CYS A 38 -0.35 1.68 9.28
N LEU A 39 -1.03 0.73 8.64
CA LEU A 39 -0.45 -0.48 8.09
C LEU A 39 -0.48 -0.34 6.56
N MET A 40 0.69 -0.46 5.91
CA MET A 40 0.79 -0.41 4.46
C MET A 40 1.03 -1.79 3.85
N PHE A 41 0.34 -2.06 2.75
CA PHE A 41 0.54 -3.24 1.92
C PHE A 41 0.97 -2.82 0.52
N GLU A 42 2.26 -2.97 0.23
CA GLU A 42 2.81 -2.84 -1.11
C GLU A 42 2.79 -4.22 -1.77
N THR A 43 1.98 -4.38 -2.81
CA THR A 43 1.73 -5.66 -3.47
C THR A 43 1.91 -5.59 -4.98
N LEU A 44 2.22 -4.41 -5.52
CA LEU A 44 2.12 -4.17 -6.94
C LEU A 44 3.49 -3.81 -7.53
N ALA A 45 3.94 -4.65 -8.45
CA ALA A 45 5.00 -4.35 -9.39
C ALA A 45 4.44 -4.43 -10.82
N GLU A 46 5.21 -3.99 -11.82
CA GLU A 46 4.80 -3.99 -13.22
C GLU A 46 4.36 -5.39 -13.69
N ARG A 47 5.11 -6.43 -13.29
CA ARG A 47 4.77 -7.83 -13.60
C ARG A 47 3.43 -8.22 -12.99
N THR A 48 3.20 -7.89 -11.73
CA THR A 48 1.98 -8.26 -10.99
C THR A 48 0.75 -7.59 -11.59
N LEU A 49 0.87 -6.33 -12.01
CA LEU A 49 -0.22 -5.59 -12.64
C LEU A 49 -0.67 -6.25 -13.95
N ALA A 50 0.28 -6.73 -14.76
CA ALA A 50 -0.04 -7.48 -15.98
C ALA A 50 -0.79 -8.79 -15.67
N LEU A 51 -0.37 -9.53 -14.64
CA LEU A 51 -1.06 -10.75 -14.19
C LEU A 51 -2.47 -10.45 -13.66
N ALA A 52 -2.64 -9.36 -12.91
CA ALA A 52 -3.94 -8.92 -12.41
C ALA A 52 -4.91 -8.55 -13.56
N GLN A 53 -4.41 -7.89 -14.61
CA GLN A 53 -5.19 -7.58 -15.80
C GLN A 53 -5.61 -8.84 -16.57
N LEU A 54 -4.72 -9.83 -16.70
CA LEU A 54 -5.06 -11.12 -17.27
C LEU A 54 -6.15 -11.83 -16.45
N ALA A 55 -5.99 -11.90 -15.13
CA ALA A 55 -6.98 -12.50 -14.24
C ALA A 55 -8.35 -11.81 -14.34
N ARG A 56 -8.38 -10.48 -14.42
CA ARG A 56 -9.63 -9.70 -14.60
C ARG A 56 -10.28 -9.94 -15.97
N ARG A 57 -9.48 -10.13 -17.02
CA ARG A 57 -9.98 -10.46 -18.37
C ARG A 57 -10.64 -11.83 -18.41
N ASP A 58 -10.07 -12.79 -17.71
CA ASP A 58 -10.61 -14.15 -17.63
C ASP A 58 -11.85 -14.22 -16.72
N ASP A 59 -11.83 -13.49 -15.61
CA ASP A 59 -12.96 -13.36 -14.67
C ASP A 59 -13.08 -11.90 -14.18
N PRO A 60 -14.13 -11.15 -14.58
CA PRO A 60 -14.33 -9.75 -14.16
C PRO A 60 -14.44 -9.53 -12.64
N SER A 61 -14.66 -10.58 -11.86
CA SER A 61 -14.66 -10.51 -10.39
C SER A 61 -13.25 -10.53 -9.78
N ARG A 62 -12.22 -10.92 -10.54
CA ARG A 62 -10.80 -11.03 -10.13
C ARG A 62 -9.99 -9.79 -10.52
N GLY A 63 -8.67 -9.87 -10.37
CA GLY A 63 -7.73 -8.79 -10.73
C GLY A 63 -7.32 -7.88 -9.58
N TYR A 64 -7.69 -8.23 -8.34
CA TYR A 64 -7.05 -7.72 -7.14
C TYR A 64 -6.07 -8.77 -6.58
N GLU A 65 -5.33 -8.42 -5.53
CA GLU A 65 -4.37 -9.31 -4.86
C GLU A 65 -4.99 -10.68 -4.52
N PRO A 66 -4.48 -11.80 -5.09
CA PRO A 66 -5.05 -13.12 -4.85
C PRO A 66 -4.96 -13.58 -3.38
N LEU A 67 -3.96 -13.12 -2.62
CA LEU A 67 -3.74 -13.49 -1.22
C LEU A 67 -4.43 -12.54 -0.21
N LEU A 68 -5.42 -11.76 -0.65
CA LEU A 68 -6.09 -10.76 0.19
C LEU A 68 -6.73 -11.36 1.46
N ASP A 69 -7.21 -12.61 1.40
CA ASP A 69 -7.69 -13.32 2.59
C ASP A 69 -6.55 -13.60 3.59
N ASP A 70 -5.43 -14.14 3.11
CA ASP A 70 -4.28 -14.49 3.95
C ASP A 70 -3.64 -13.25 4.58
N MET A 71 -3.61 -12.14 3.84
CA MET A 71 -3.05 -10.87 4.31
C MET A 71 -3.93 -10.15 5.33
N LEU A 72 -5.25 -10.07 5.08
CA LEU A 72 -6.13 -9.21 5.88
C LEU A 72 -6.88 -9.94 7.00
N ARG A 73 -7.30 -11.20 6.83
CA ARG A 73 -8.04 -11.93 7.88
C ARG A 73 -7.34 -11.93 9.24
N PRO A 74 -6.01 -12.14 9.33
CA PRO A 74 -5.34 -12.22 10.63
C PRO A 74 -5.26 -10.89 11.39
N VAL A 75 -5.46 -9.77 10.71
CA VAL A 75 -5.18 -8.42 11.25
C VAL A 75 -6.37 -7.47 11.22
N LEU A 76 -7.32 -7.64 10.29
CA LEU A 76 -8.38 -6.67 10.03
C LEU A 76 -9.19 -6.33 11.29
N GLY A 77 -9.57 -7.34 12.10
CA GLY A 77 -10.30 -7.11 13.35
C GLY A 77 -9.51 -6.23 14.33
N ARG A 78 -8.25 -6.59 14.60
CA ARG A 78 -7.35 -5.82 15.47
C ARG A 78 -7.14 -4.40 14.97
N CYS A 79 -6.96 -4.22 13.65
CA CYS A 79 -6.83 -2.90 13.04
C CYS A 79 -8.09 -2.04 13.25
N LEU A 80 -9.27 -2.61 13.05
CA LEU A 80 -10.55 -1.89 13.22
C LEU A 80 -10.84 -1.53 14.68
N ASP A 81 -10.48 -2.40 15.62
CA ASP A 81 -10.70 -2.21 17.06
C ASP A 81 -9.75 -1.16 17.66
N HIS A 82 -8.50 -1.12 17.19
CA HIS A 82 -7.48 -0.20 17.68
C HIS A 82 -7.27 1.05 16.82
N GLY A 83 -8.06 1.21 15.74
CA GLY A 83 -7.97 2.38 14.87
C GLY A 83 -6.69 2.46 14.03
N VAL A 84 -6.05 1.31 13.76
CA VAL A 84 -4.93 1.21 12.82
C VAL A 84 -5.52 1.20 11.40
N ARG A 85 -5.28 2.28 10.65
CA ARG A 85 -5.77 2.40 9.27
C ARG A 85 -4.97 1.49 8.35
N ILE A 86 -5.60 0.94 7.33
CA ILE A 86 -4.94 0.10 6.32
C ILE A 86 -4.91 0.86 5.00
N VAL A 87 -3.76 0.90 4.34
CA VAL A 87 -3.60 1.44 2.99
C VAL A 87 -2.87 0.42 2.15
N GLY A 88 -3.36 0.14 0.94
CA GLY A 88 -2.62 -0.74 0.04
C GLY A 88 -3.05 -0.62 -1.40
N ASN A 89 -2.14 -0.99 -2.29
CA ASN A 89 -2.37 -1.08 -3.73
C ASN A 89 -2.79 -2.49 -4.17
N PHE A 90 -3.21 -3.33 -3.22
CA PHE A 90 -3.75 -4.67 -3.43
C PHE A 90 -5.07 -4.68 -4.23
N GLY A 91 -5.62 -3.50 -4.59
CA GLY A 91 -6.69 -3.40 -5.57
C GLY A 91 -6.25 -3.75 -6.99
N ALA A 92 -4.97 -3.52 -7.32
CA ALA A 92 -4.35 -3.83 -8.60
C ALA A 92 -5.24 -3.42 -9.80
N ALA A 93 -5.68 -4.37 -10.63
CA ALA A 93 -6.55 -4.13 -11.78
C ALA A 93 -8.05 -4.06 -11.44
N ASN A 94 -8.46 -4.43 -10.21
CA ASN A 94 -9.86 -4.39 -9.77
C ASN A 94 -10.02 -3.87 -8.31
N PRO A 95 -9.75 -2.58 -8.06
CA PRO A 95 -9.88 -1.98 -6.72
C PRO A 95 -11.29 -2.14 -6.11
N ARG A 96 -12.34 -2.06 -6.94
CA ARG A 96 -13.72 -2.32 -6.50
C ARG A 96 -13.95 -3.77 -6.09
N GLY A 97 -13.30 -4.72 -6.77
CA GLY A 97 -13.31 -6.15 -6.42
C GLY A 97 -12.70 -6.40 -5.05
N ALA A 98 -11.53 -5.83 -4.79
CA ALA A 98 -10.88 -5.88 -3.48
C ALA A 98 -11.78 -5.30 -2.37
N ALA A 99 -12.42 -4.15 -2.61
CA ALA A 99 -13.33 -3.55 -1.63
C ALA A 99 -14.51 -4.48 -1.27
N ARG A 100 -15.17 -5.07 -2.28
CA ARG A 100 -16.24 -6.06 -2.05
C ARG A 100 -15.74 -7.28 -1.28
N HIS A 101 -14.52 -7.73 -1.55
CA HIS A 101 -13.88 -8.85 -0.86
C HIS A 101 -13.57 -8.52 0.60
N ILE A 102 -13.10 -7.31 0.89
CA ILE A 102 -12.90 -6.84 2.28
C ILE A 102 -14.22 -6.83 3.05
N HIS A 103 -15.31 -6.31 2.46
CA HIS A 103 -16.63 -6.38 3.11
C HIS A 103 -17.10 -7.82 3.35
N ARG A 104 -16.76 -8.76 2.45
CA ARG A 104 -17.00 -10.19 2.66
C ARG A 104 -16.20 -10.71 3.86
N ILE A 105 -14.91 -10.40 3.96
CA ILE A 105 -14.08 -10.76 5.12
C ILE A 105 -14.69 -10.21 6.42
N CYS A 106 -15.13 -8.94 6.44
CA CYS A 106 -15.80 -8.37 7.61
C CYS A 106 -17.05 -9.18 8.02
N ARG A 107 -17.91 -9.57 7.06
CA ARG A 107 -19.12 -10.36 7.35
C ARG A 107 -18.79 -11.74 7.90
N GLU A 108 -17.84 -12.44 7.29
CA GLU A 108 -17.49 -13.81 7.66
C GLU A 108 -16.80 -13.88 9.02
N LEU A 109 -16.03 -12.85 9.39
CA LEU A 109 -15.39 -12.75 10.70
C LEU A 109 -16.29 -12.13 11.78
N GLY A 110 -17.52 -11.73 11.44
CA GLY A 110 -18.44 -11.08 12.39
C GLY A 110 -17.98 -9.69 12.84
N LEU A 111 -17.14 -9.02 12.05
CA LEU A 111 -16.61 -7.68 12.34
C LEU A 111 -17.63 -6.60 11.94
N ARG A 112 -17.48 -5.40 12.51
CA ARG A 112 -18.13 -4.22 11.96
C ARG A 112 -17.71 -4.02 10.50
N GLN A 113 -18.61 -3.48 9.68
CA GLN A 113 -18.26 -3.15 8.30
C GLN A 113 -17.21 -2.04 8.28
N ALA A 114 -16.09 -2.30 7.61
CA ALA A 114 -15.05 -1.30 7.37
C ALA A 114 -15.55 -0.24 6.37
N ARG A 115 -15.22 1.02 6.63
CA ARG A 115 -15.32 2.10 5.65
C ARG A 115 -14.18 1.94 4.65
N VAL A 116 -14.49 1.46 3.46
CA VAL A 116 -13.51 1.21 2.41
C VAL A 116 -13.57 2.32 1.37
N ALA A 117 -12.47 3.03 1.18
CA ALA A 117 -12.30 3.97 0.08
C ALA A 117 -11.56 3.29 -1.06
N VAL A 118 -11.96 3.60 -2.30
CA VAL A 118 -11.37 3.03 -3.52
C VAL A 118 -10.78 4.16 -4.35
N ILE A 119 -9.50 4.03 -4.71
CA ILE A 119 -8.80 4.94 -5.61
C ILE A 119 -8.75 4.30 -6.99
N GLU A 120 -9.31 4.98 -7.98
CA GLU A 120 -9.39 4.58 -9.39
C GLU A 120 -8.84 5.71 -10.28
N GLY A 121 -8.75 5.45 -11.59
CA GLY A 121 -8.27 6.41 -12.58
C GLY A 121 -6.82 6.21 -13.01
N ASP A 122 -6.18 5.16 -12.50
CA ASP A 122 -4.85 4.76 -12.92
C ASP A 122 -4.88 4.04 -14.26
N ASP A 123 -5.91 3.23 -14.56
CA ASP A 123 -6.04 2.47 -15.80
C ASP A 123 -6.36 3.37 -17.01
N LEU A 124 -5.37 3.54 -17.89
CA LEU A 124 -5.41 4.29 -19.13
C LEU A 124 -5.54 3.38 -20.37
N SER A 125 -5.91 2.10 -20.20
CA SER A 125 -5.99 1.16 -21.32
C SER A 125 -7.18 1.39 -22.27
N ASP A 126 -8.19 2.14 -21.81
CA ASP A 126 -9.39 2.48 -22.57
C ASP A 126 -9.08 3.26 -23.86
N VAL A 127 -9.92 3.08 -24.89
CA VAL A 127 -9.79 3.76 -26.18
C VAL A 127 -9.83 5.29 -26.02
N ALA A 128 -10.56 5.80 -25.03
CA ALA A 128 -10.64 7.23 -24.71
C ALA A 128 -9.27 7.85 -24.38
N HIS A 129 -8.31 7.05 -23.87
CA HIS A 129 -6.97 7.53 -23.49
C HIS A 129 -5.92 7.37 -24.59
N ARG A 130 -6.28 6.86 -25.77
CA ARG A 130 -5.32 6.60 -26.86
C ARG A 130 -4.62 7.86 -27.36
N GLY A 131 -5.32 8.99 -27.39
CA GLY A 131 -4.71 10.28 -27.74
C GLY A 131 -3.61 10.68 -26.76
N LEU A 132 -3.88 10.57 -25.46
CA LEU A 132 -2.91 10.84 -24.39
C LEU A 132 -1.71 9.90 -24.47
N LEU A 133 -1.95 8.60 -24.64
CA LEU A 133 -0.87 7.61 -24.78
C LEU A 133 -0.02 7.88 -26.03
N ARG A 134 -0.64 8.33 -27.13
CA ARG A 134 0.08 8.69 -28.36
C ARG A 134 0.94 9.93 -28.18
N GLU A 135 0.49 10.91 -27.42
CA GLU A 135 1.27 12.09 -27.08
C GLU A 135 2.49 11.73 -26.22
N ALA A 136 2.30 10.87 -25.21
CA ALA A 136 3.36 10.46 -24.29
C ALA A 136 4.39 9.50 -24.89
N LEU A 137 3.95 8.53 -25.70
CA LEU A 137 4.79 7.43 -26.21
C LEU A 137 5.16 7.58 -27.70
N GLY A 138 4.50 8.47 -28.43
CA GLY A 138 4.72 8.68 -29.85
C GLY A 138 4.55 7.38 -30.68
N GLY A 139 5.49 7.17 -31.60
CA GLY A 139 5.52 5.99 -32.48
C GLY A 139 5.79 4.66 -31.77
N ALA A 140 6.24 4.67 -30.51
CA ALA A 140 6.47 3.43 -29.76
C ALA A 140 5.19 2.63 -29.52
N LEU A 141 4.02 3.27 -29.62
CA LEU A 141 2.72 2.61 -29.54
C LEU A 141 2.32 1.90 -30.85
N ASP A 142 2.97 2.20 -31.99
CA ASP A 142 2.59 1.65 -33.28
C ASP A 142 2.84 0.14 -33.36
N GLY A 143 1.82 -0.60 -33.80
CA GLY A 143 1.91 -2.06 -33.94
C GLY A 143 1.87 -2.84 -32.62
N LEU A 144 1.77 -2.17 -31.46
CA LEU A 144 1.62 -2.84 -30.17
C LEU A 144 0.15 -3.11 -29.82
N GLN A 145 -0.13 -4.32 -29.36
CA GLN A 145 -1.39 -4.64 -28.70
C GLN A 145 -1.30 -4.19 -27.23
N LEU A 146 -2.01 -3.12 -26.87
CA LEU A 146 -2.03 -2.64 -25.49
C LEU A 146 -2.80 -3.62 -24.61
N VAL A 147 -2.10 -4.21 -23.63
CA VAL A 147 -2.69 -5.07 -22.59
C VAL A 147 -3.09 -4.25 -21.37
N SER A 148 -2.22 -3.32 -20.96
CA SER A 148 -2.44 -2.40 -19.84
C SER A 148 -1.66 -1.10 -20.07
N ALA A 149 -2.20 0.01 -19.61
CA ALA A 149 -1.49 1.26 -19.44
C ALA A 149 -1.94 1.84 -18.10
N ASN A 150 -1.02 2.16 -17.22
CA ASN A 150 -1.38 2.66 -15.90
C ASN A 150 -0.57 3.91 -15.55
N ALA A 151 -1.24 4.92 -15.02
CA ALA A 151 -0.61 6.08 -14.40
C ALA A 151 -0.34 5.80 -12.92
N TYR A 152 0.73 6.38 -12.40
CA TYR A 152 1.06 6.29 -10.98
C TYR A 152 0.35 7.42 -10.25
N ILE A 153 -0.73 7.11 -9.53
CA ILE A 153 -1.44 8.10 -8.72
C ILE A 153 -0.60 8.47 -7.49
N GLY A 154 -0.60 9.75 -7.12
CA GLY A 154 0.13 10.26 -5.95
C GLY A 154 -0.60 10.09 -4.62
N ALA A 155 0.04 10.56 -3.56
CA ALA A 155 -0.41 10.42 -2.17
C ALA A 155 -1.68 11.22 -1.79
N GLU A 156 -2.05 12.24 -2.57
CA GLU A 156 -3.17 13.14 -2.26
C GLU A 156 -4.51 12.39 -2.15
N ALA A 157 -4.77 11.45 -3.06
CA ALA A 157 -6.00 10.67 -3.07
C ALA A 157 -6.11 9.76 -1.83
N ILE A 158 -4.99 9.18 -1.39
CA ILE A 158 -4.91 8.39 -0.15
C ILE A 158 -5.18 9.31 1.05
N ALA A 159 -4.52 10.46 1.12
CA ALA A 159 -4.71 11.41 2.20
C ALA A 159 -6.17 11.89 2.30
N GLN A 160 -6.81 12.13 1.14
CA GLN A 160 -8.22 12.51 1.07
C GLN A 160 -9.14 11.40 1.56
N ALA A 161 -8.94 10.17 1.09
CA ALA A 161 -9.71 9.01 1.55
C ALA A 161 -9.64 8.81 3.07
N LEU A 162 -8.46 9.03 3.66
CA LEU A 162 -8.27 8.96 5.11
C LEU A 162 -8.95 10.14 5.84
N ARG A 163 -8.94 11.35 5.27
CA ARG A 163 -9.68 12.51 5.80
C ARG A 163 -11.19 12.26 5.82
N ASP A 164 -11.70 11.55 4.81
CA ASP A 164 -13.11 11.18 4.70
C ASP A 164 -13.49 9.99 5.63
N GLY A 165 -12.52 9.50 6.41
CA GLY A 165 -12.75 8.52 7.48
C GLY A 165 -12.70 7.07 7.01
N ALA A 166 -11.94 6.77 5.96
CA ALA A 166 -11.67 5.39 5.56
C ALA A 166 -10.91 4.62 6.65
N ASP A 167 -11.40 3.41 6.96
CA ASP A 167 -10.67 2.40 7.73
C ASP A 167 -9.63 1.70 6.83
N VAL A 168 -10.00 1.46 5.57
CA VAL A 168 -9.18 0.80 4.56
C VAL A 168 -9.20 1.61 3.26
N VAL A 169 -8.03 1.95 2.74
CA VAL A 169 -7.86 2.56 1.41
C VAL A 169 -7.33 1.51 0.44
N VAL A 170 -8.07 1.31 -0.63
CA VAL A 170 -7.77 0.34 -1.68
C VAL A 170 -7.43 1.08 -2.96
N ALA A 171 -6.18 1.00 -3.40
CA ALA A 171 -5.73 1.61 -4.64
C ALA A 171 -5.48 0.57 -5.73
N GLY A 172 -5.60 1.02 -6.99
CA GLY A 172 -4.91 0.40 -8.13
C GLY A 172 -3.43 0.79 -8.14
N ARG A 173 -2.90 1.28 -9.27
CA ARG A 173 -1.53 1.78 -9.31
C ARG A 173 -1.40 3.16 -8.64
N VAL A 174 -0.58 3.21 -7.59
CA VAL A 174 -0.04 4.44 -6.99
C VAL A 174 1.47 4.42 -7.10
N ALA A 175 2.12 5.56 -6.91
CA ALA A 175 3.54 5.56 -6.59
C ALA A 175 3.75 4.90 -5.24
N ASP A 176 4.62 3.89 -5.19
CA ASP A 176 4.91 3.04 -4.04
C ASP A 176 5.06 3.83 -2.71
N PRO A 177 5.86 4.92 -2.63
CA PRO A 177 6.02 5.66 -1.37
C PRO A 177 4.77 6.44 -0.96
N SER A 178 3.79 6.60 -1.87
CA SER A 178 2.50 7.23 -1.57
C SER A 178 1.71 6.46 -0.52
N LEU A 179 1.96 5.16 -0.36
CA LEU A 179 1.34 4.35 0.68
C LEU A 179 1.75 4.80 2.10
N ALA A 180 2.93 5.43 2.25
CA ALA A 180 3.37 6.06 3.49
C ALA A 180 3.11 7.57 3.52
N LEU A 181 3.36 8.27 2.40
CA LEU A 181 3.17 9.71 2.29
C LEU A 181 1.69 10.12 2.44
N GLY A 182 0.74 9.31 1.94
CA GLY A 182 -0.70 9.58 2.05
C GLY A 182 -1.18 9.65 3.52
N PRO A 183 -0.88 8.62 4.34
CA PRO A 183 -1.09 8.69 5.79
C PRO A 183 -0.41 9.88 6.46
N ALA A 184 0.83 10.21 6.08
CA ALA A 184 1.56 11.36 6.64
C ALA A 184 0.88 12.70 6.33
N LEU A 185 0.49 12.92 5.06
CA LEU A 185 -0.29 14.08 4.63
C LEU A 185 -1.61 14.21 5.39
N HIS A 186 -2.35 13.11 5.54
CA HIS A 186 -3.58 13.10 6.34
C HIS A 186 -3.32 13.45 7.81
N HIS A 187 -2.28 12.88 8.38
CA HIS A 187 -2.01 12.97 9.80
C HIS A 187 -1.51 14.37 10.19
N PHE A 188 -0.48 14.88 9.52
CA PHE A 188 0.15 16.15 9.84
C PHE A 188 -0.50 17.37 9.16
N GLY A 189 -1.30 17.14 8.11
CA GLY A 189 -1.96 18.24 7.39
C GLY A 189 -0.98 19.14 6.64
N TRP A 190 0.15 18.59 6.19
CA TRP A 190 1.14 19.33 5.41
C TRP A 190 0.55 19.83 4.08
N ALA A 191 1.07 20.97 3.63
CA ALA A 191 0.77 21.49 2.31
C ALA A 191 1.54 20.69 1.23
N MET A 192 1.00 20.65 0.01
CA MET A 192 1.60 19.89 -1.09
C MET A 192 2.86 20.53 -1.67
N ASP A 193 3.21 21.73 -1.23
CA ASP A 193 4.43 22.47 -1.55
C ASP A 193 5.43 22.52 -0.38
N ASP A 194 5.18 21.79 0.72
CA ASP A 194 6.12 21.64 1.85
C ASP A 194 7.17 20.55 1.55
N TRP A 195 7.98 20.80 0.53
CA TRP A 195 8.85 19.81 -0.11
C TRP A 195 9.78 19.08 0.85
N ASP A 196 10.32 19.74 1.88
CA ASP A 196 11.23 19.12 2.83
C ASP A 196 10.55 18.01 3.63
N ARG A 197 9.31 18.27 4.09
CA ARG A 197 8.54 17.29 4.86
C ARG A 197 8.01 16.17 3.98
N LEU A 198 7.56 16.52 2.77
CA LEU A 198 7.14 15.53 1.78
C LEU A 198 8.28 14.60 1.39
N ALA A 199 9.50 15.15 1.21
CA ALA A 199 10.69 14.36 0.89
C ALA A 199 11.04 13.38 2.02
N GLY A 200 10.97 13.83 3.27
CA GLY A 200 11.21 12.97 4.43
C GLY A 200 10.23 11.79 4.54
N ALA A 201 8.92 12.04 4.39
CA ALA A 201 7.93 10.97 4.38
C ALA A 201 7.99 10.09 3.12
N THR A 202 8.39 10.64 1.98
CA THR A 202 8.65 9.86 0.75
C THR A 202 9.84 8.91 0.96
N MET A 203 10.92 9.38 1.60
CA MET A 203 12.06 8.54 1.95
C MET A 203 11.67 7.42 2.91
N ALA A 204 10.87 7.73 3.93
CA ALA A 204 10.33 6.71 4.83
C ALA A 204 9.50 5.67 4.05
N GLY A 205 8.64 6.11 3.13
CA GLY A 205 7.91 5.22 2.22
C GLY A 205 8.83 4.30 1.43
N HIS A 206 9.90 4.86 0.84
CA HIS A 206 10.87 4.12 0.05
C HIS A 206 11.66 3.07 0.85
N LEU A 207 11.84 3.29 2.16
CA LEU A 207 12.45 2.33 3.07
C LEU A 207 11.47 1.23 3.52
N LEU A 208 10.17 1.54 3.57
CA LEU A 208 9.12 0.61 3.97
C LEU A 208 8.59 -0.25 2.83
N GLU A 209 8.56 0.30 1.61
CA GLU A 209 8.23 -0.45 0.41
C GLU A 209 9.30 -1.51 0.14
N CYS A 210 8.93 -2.61 -0.51
CA CYS A 210 9.75 -3.82 -0.65
C CYS A 210 9.97 -4.67 0.62
N GLY A 211 9.23 -4.44 1.71
CA GLY A 211 9.12 -5.38 2.83
C GLY A 211 10.33 -5.38 3.77
N ALA A 212 10.93 -6.54 4.02
CA ALA A 212 11.98 -6.71 5.04
C ALA A 212 13.38 -6.22 4.60
N GLN A 213 13.53 -5.46 3.51
CA GLN A 213 14.85 -5.12 2.96
C GLN A 213 15.70 -4.32 3.95
N VAL A 214 15.13 -3.27 4.55
CA VAL A 214 15.83 -2.36 5.48
C VAL A 214 16.05 -2.94 6.87
N THR A 215 15.39 -4.06 7.19
CA THR A 215 15.53 -4.81 8.45
C THR A 215 16.46 -6.03 8.32
N GLY A 216 17.15 -6.18 7.19
CA GLY A 216 18.18 -7.19 6.97
C GLY A 216 17.82 -8.28 5.96
N GLY A 217 16.60 -8.27 5.42
CA GLY A 217 16.15 -9.24 4.42
C GLY A 217 16.98 -9.23 3.13
N TYR A 218 17.57 -8.09 2.78
CA TYR A 218 18.43 -7.94 1.59
C TYR A 218 19.94 -8.03 1.91
N TYR A 219 20.32 -8.18 3.18
CA TYR A 219 21.71 -8.28 3.60
C TYR A 219 22.26 -9.72 3.51
N ALA A 220 21.37 -10.71 3.66
CA ALA A 220 21.73 -12.11 3.72
C ALA A 220 22.31 -12.61 2.38
N ASP A 221 23.49 -13.21 2.45
CA ASP A 221 24.18 -13.85 1.32
C ASP A 221 24.76 -15.17 1.84
N PRO A 222 24.06 -16.31 1.67
CA PRO A 222 24.42 -17.57 2.29
C PRO A 222 25.88 -17.98 2.03
N GLY A 223 26.66 -18.14 3.11
CA GLY A 223 28.08 -18.47 3.07
C GLY A 223 29.04 -17.28 2.96
N ILE A 224 28.52 -16.05 2.80
CA ILE A 224 29.32 -14.80 2.81
C ILE A 224 28.85 -13.88 3.94
N LYS A 225 27.54 -13.65 4.04
CA LYS A 225 26.85 -12.84 5.06
C LYS A 225 25.69 -13.65 5.62
N ASP A 226 26.01 -14.61 6.48
CA ASP A 226 25.00 -15.42 7.14
C ASP A 226 24.22 -14.58 8.15
N VAL A 227 22.90 -14.51 7.98
CA VAL A 227 21.98 -13.86 8.90
C VAL A 227 21.26 -14.95 9.71
N PRO A 228 21.42 -14.98 11.04
CA PRO A 228 20.73 -15.95 11.86
C PRO A 228 19.22 -15.71 11.81
N ASP A 229 18.45 -16.80 11.79
CA ASP A 229 17.00 -16.79 11.92
C ASP A 229 16.24 -15.91 10.89
N LEU A 230 16.74 -15.86 9.65
CA LEU A 230 16.14 -15.06 8.56
C LEU A 230 14.67 -15.41 8.28
N ALA A 231 14.23 -16.62 8.63
CA ALA A 231 12.83 -17.03 8.54
C ALA A 231 11.89 -16.19 9.43
N HIS A 232 12.41 -15.59 10.51
CA HIS A 232 11.69 -14.70 11.41
C HIS A 232 12.10 -13.23 11.27
N VAL A 233 12.67 -12.83 10.13
CA VAL A 233 13.01 -11.43 9.86
C VAL A 233 11.77 -10.53 10.06
N GLY A 234 11.95 -9.45 10.82
CA GLY A 234 10.89 -8.48 11.09
C GLY A 234 10.66 -7.55 9.91
N TYR A 235 9.45 -7.03 9.79
CA TYR A 235 9.13 -5.99 8.82
C TYR A 235 9.23 -4.61 9.47
N PRO A 236 9.72 -3.59 8.74
CA PRO A 236 10.01 -2.29 9.31
C PRO A 236 8.76 -1.53 9.73
N ILE A 237 8.93 -0.71 10.76
CA ILE A 237 8.01 0.35 11.16
C ILE A 237 8.76 1.67 11.09
N ALA A 238 8.19 2.66 10.41
CA ALA A 238 8.69 4.04 10.43
C ALA A 238 7.92 4.85 11.48
N GLU A 239 8.65 5.46 12.39
CA GLU A 239 8.18 6.54 13.26
C GLU A 239 8.43 7.88 12.56
N LEU A 240 7.38 8.48 12.01
CA LEU A 240 7.43 9.78 11.33
C LEU A 240 7.08 10.91 12.30
N HIS A 241 7.82 12.01 12.22
CA HIS A 241 7.59 13.21 13.01
C HIS A 241 7.05 14.36 12.16
N ALA A 242 6.40 15.33 12.80
CA ALA A 242 5.78 16.48 12.13
C ALA A 242 6.74 17.34 11.28
N GLY A 243 8.05 17.28 11.54
CA GLY A 243 9.09 17.94 10.75
C GLY A 243 9.58 17.16 9.52
N GLY A 244 9.03 15.97 9.25
CA GLY A 244 9.41 15.12 8.11
C GLY A 244 10.53 14.11 8.41
N SER A 245 11.22 14.21 9.54
CA SER A 245 12.21 13.22 9.96
C SER A 245 11.54 11.90 10.34
N CYS A 246 12.27 10.79 10.20
CA CYS A 246 11.81 9.48 10.61
C CYS A 246 12.89 8.64 11.31
N VAL A 247 12.44 7.70 12.14
CA VAL A 247 13.24 6.57 12.63
C VAL A 247 12.63 5.29 12.08
N VAL A 248 13.46 4.38 11.57
CA VAL A 248 13.00 3.06 11.08
C VAL A 248 13.53 1.99 12.04
N SER A 249 12.63 1.10 12.48
CA SER A 249 12.91 0.00 13.41
C SER A 249 12.30 -1.30 12.95
#